data_AF-A0A525JQW9-F1
#
_entry.id   AF-A0A525JQW9-F1
#
_cell.length_a   1.000
_cell.length_b   1.000
_cell.length_c   1.000
_cell.angle_alpha   90.00
_cell.angle_beta   90.00
_cell.angle_gamma   90.00
#
_symmetry.space_group_name_H-M   'P 1'
#
loop_
_entity.id
_entity.type
_entity.pdbx_description
1 polymer ?
#
loop_
_entity_poly.entity_id
_entity_poly.type
_entity_poly.pdbx_seq_one_letter_code
_entity_poly.pdbx_strand_id
1 'polypeptide(L)'
;MSDSFGEAINSPAGHLAEVLLKRFPEAKDELSAEFLARLNILVDSTGRFGFLARVRLAAAIPFLFQRAPGWTKEKLIPMFDWSSSSDAADAWGARKYSSWIGSPELFGLLKSSFLAMFERPDTPGEELRFFADWLGAILLANEKDRAGFPLTPAEARSVLRRAGPRALTSLAHRLAIEMEAAKSEEKVKRWRTAVAPVFKATWPLDVDLQTPATTFKLVQILSAAGDAFPDAADLIIPFIRPERDEGHTTVYSIAGFPKEYYTTSPQQVLDLLVAVVGEAPVGSVFSLSTALTRLRDVAPNLATTRKFQNLLNAASPHV
;
A
#
# COMPACT_ATOMS: atom_id res chain seq x y z
N MET A 1 14.49 15.35 -11.25
CA MET A 1 15.11 14.06 -11.62
C MET A 1 14.47 13.67 -12.95
N SER A 2 15.26 13.43 -14.01
CA SER A 2 14.68 13.03 -15.31
C SER A 2 13.98 11.69 -15.13
N ASP A 3 12.77 11.54 -15.68
CA ASP A 3 12.11 10.25 -15.75
C ASP A 3 12.85 9.36 -16.76
N SER A 4 13.91 8.70 -16.31
CA SER A 4 14.75 7.84 -17.15
C SER A 4 13.94 6.71 -17.79
N PHE A 5 12.86 6.26 -17.14
CA PHE A 5 11.95 5.29 -17.74
C PHE A 5 11.13 5.91 -18.87
N GLY A 6 10.58 7.11 -18.65
CA GLY A 6 9.93 7.91 -19.69
C GLY A 6 10.83 8.17 -20.90
N GLU A 7 12.12 8.44 -20.69
CA GLU A 7 13.08 8.54 -21.79
C GLU A 7 13.35 7.18 -22.45
N ALA A 8 13.49 6.12 -21.64
CA ALA A 8 13.78 4.78 -22.15
C ALA A 8 12.69 4.31 -23.12
N ILE A 9 11.41 4.42 -22.76
CA ILE A 9 10.28 4.00 -23.61
C ILE A 9 10.16 4.81 -24.90
N ASN A 10 10.74 6.01 -24.96
CA ASN A 10 10.71 6.90 -26.14
C ASN A 10 12.04 6.88 -26.92
N SER A 11 12.99 6.01 -26.55
CA SER A 11 14.31 5.93 -27.18
C SER A 11 14.42 4.76 -28.16
N PRO A 12 15.30 4.84 -29.18
CA PRO A 12 15.57 3.70 -30.06
C PRO A 12 16.01 2.45 -29.30
N ALA A 13 16.83 2.61 -28.26
CA ALA A 13 17.31 1.50 -27.44
C ALA A 13 16.19 0.81 -26.65
N GLY A 14 15.27 1.59 -26.08
CA GLY A 14 14.10 1.03 -25.41
C GLY A 14 13.10 0.40 -26.37
N HIS A 15 12.92 0.95 -27.57
CA HIS A 15 12.13 0.29 -28.63
C HIS A 15 12.72 -1.06 -29.03
N LEU A 16 14.05 -1.16 -29.17
CA LEU A 16 14.71 -2.45 -29.44
C LEU A 16 14.51 -3.44 -28.29
N ALA A 17 14.68 -2.99 -27.03
CA ALA A 17 14.40 -3.81 -25.86
C ALA A 17 12.94 -4.30 -25.84
N GLU A 18 11.99 -3.43 -26.18
CA GLU A 18 10.57 -3.79 -26.28
C GLU A 18 10.27 -4.79 -27.40
N VAL A 19 10.89 -4.64 -28.58
CA VAL A 19 10.75 -5.62 -29.66
C VAL A 19 11.27 -6.98 -29.22
N LEU A 20 12.39 -7.03 -28.50
CA LEU A 20 12.88 -8.30 -27.94
C LEU A 20 11.95 -8.86 -26.87
N LEU A 21 11.42 -8.04 -25.97
CA LEU A 21 10.43 -8.48 -24.97
C LEU A 21 9.17 -9.06 -25.63
N LYS A 22 8.69 -8.47 -26.72
CA LYS A 22 7.52 -8.96 -27.49
C LYS A 22 7.81 -10.23 -28.26
N ARG A 23 9.06 -10.43 -28.69
CA ARG A 23 9.52 -11.62 -29.44
C ARG A 23 10.08 -12.72 -28.54
N PHE A 24 9.97 -12.58 -27.22
CA PHE A 24 10.45 -13.58 -26.29
C PHE A 24 9.74 -14.92 -26.59
N PRO A 25 10.48 -16.03 -26.79
CA PRO A 25 9.89 -17.33 -27.07
C PRO A 25 8.84 -17.73 -26.02
N GLU A 26 7.76 -18.35 -26.47
CA GLU A 26 6.72 -18.89 -25.59
C GLU A 26 7.12 -20.25 -24.98
N ALA A 27 7.97 -21.00 -25.69
CA ALA A 27 8.49 -22.27 -25.21
C ALA A 27 9.35 -22.05 -23.94
N LYS A 28 9.21 -22.94 -22.98
CA LYS A 28 10.00 -22.95 -21.73
C LYS A 28 11.44 -23.44 -21.93
N ASP A 29 11.77 -23.90 -23.13
CA ASP A 29 13.13 -24.28 -23.47
C ASP A 29 14.03 -23.04 -23.44
N GLU A 30 15.26 -23.23 -22.97
CA GLU A 30 16.23 -22.16 -22.78
C GLU A 30 16.35 -21.28 -24.03
N LEU A 31 16.45 -19.96 -23.81
CA LEU A 31 16.59 -18.99 -24.88
C LEU A 31 17.68 -19.40 -25.86
N SER A 32 17.39 -19.37 -27.16
CA SER A 32 18.40 -19.67 -28.18
C SER A 32 19.62 -18.76 -28.01
N ALA A 33 20.80 -19.29 -28.29
CA ALA A 33 22.05 -18.54 -28.16
C ALA A 33 22.02 -17.22 -28.97
N GLU A 34 21.36 -17.22 -30.14
CA GLU A 34 21.19 -16.02 -30.96
C GLU A 34 20.31 -14.97 -30.27
N PHE A 35 19.23 -15.37 -29.61
CA PHE A 35 18.36 -14.44 -28.90
C PHE A 35 19.06 -13.84 -27.67
N LEU A 36 19.78 -14.67 -26.91
CA LEU A 36 20.61 -14.22 -25.80
C LEU A 36 21.70 -13.24 -26.26
N ALA A 37 22.34 -13.50 -27.41
CA ALA A 37 23.33 -12.59 -27.97
C ALA A 37 22.74 -11.20 -28.25
N ARG A 38 21.51 -11.13 -28.79
CA ARG A 38 20.82 -9.85 -29.02
C ARG A 38 20.49 -9.11 -27.71
N LEU A 39 20.05 -9.83 -26.68
CA LEU A 39 19.83 -9.25 -25.35
C LEU A 39 21.12 -8.74 -24.71
N ASN A 40 22.20 -9.54 -24.79
CA ASN A 40 23.51 -9.16 -24.27
C ASN A 40 24.04 -7.90 -24.95
N ILE A 41 23.90 -7.76 -26.27
CA ILE A 41 24.29 -6.54 -26.99
C ILE A 41 23.60 -5.32 -26.37
N LEU A 42 22.29 -5.39 -26.07
CA LEU A 42 21.58 -4.26 -25.46
C LEU A 42 22.04 -3.96 -24.04
N VAL A 43 22.20 -4.99 -23.20
CA VAL A 43 22.52 -4.83 -21.78
C VAL A 43 23.98 -4.42 -21.56
N ASP A 44 24.90 -5.05 -22.29
CA ASP A 44 26.35 -4.84 -22.19
C ASP A 44 26.81 -3.58 -22.96
N SER A 45 25.91 -2.94 -23.74
CA SER A 45 26.21 -1.66 -24.39
C SER A 45 26.55 -0.58 -23.37
N THR A 46 27.62 0.16 -23.65
CA THR A 46 28.06 1.30 -22.85
C THR A 46 27.36 2.59 -23.27
N GLY A 47 27.40 3.61 -22.41
CA GLY A 47 26.81 4.93 -22.68
C GLY A 47 25.29 4.98 -22.53
N ARG A 48 24.70 6.09 -23.00
CA ARG A 48 23.29 6.44 -22.73
C ARG A 48 22.30 5.42 -23.28
N PHE A 49 22.51 4.92 -24.50
CA PHE A 49 21.57 3.98 -25.13
C PHE A 49 21.55 2.62 -24.42
N GLY A 50 22.72 2.10 -24.00
CA GLY A 50 22.77 0.87 -23.20
C GLY A 50 22.10 1.04 -21.83
N PHE A 51 22.33 2.18 -21.17
CA PHE A 51 21.61 2.54 -19.94
C PHE A 51 20.08 2.54 -20.14
N LEU A 52 19.57 3.23 -21.17
CA LEU A 52 18.13 3.28 -21.44
C LEU A 52 17.54 1.89 -21.78
N ALA A 53 18.29 1.03 -22.46
CA ALA A 53 17.88 -0.36 -22.68
C ALA A 53 17.77 -1.13 -21.35
N ARG A 54 18.75 -1.01 -20.46
CA ARG A 54 18.70 -1.64 -19.13
C ARG A 54 17.54 -1.13 -18.29
N VAL A 55 17.30 0.19 -18.27
CA VAL A 55 16.15 0.81 -17.58
C VAL A 55 14.82 0.27 -18.15
N ARG A 56 14.69 0.12 -19.47
CA ARG A 56 13.49 -0.47 -20.09
C ARG A 56 13.28 -1.92 -19.66
N LEU A 57 14.35 -2.71 -19.57
CA LEU A 57 14.32 -4.11 -19.15
C LEU A 57 14.10 -4.27 -17.63
N ALA A 58 14.54 -3.32 -16.81
CA ALA A 58 14.33 -3.29 -15.36
C ALA A 58 12.83 -3.34 -15.00
N ALA A 59 11.98 -2.64 -15.75
CA ALA A 59 10.52 -2.73 -15.60
C ALA A 59 9.95 -4.11 -15.97
N ALA A 60 10.64 -4.88 -16.82
CA ALA A 60 10.21 -6.20 -17.28
C ALA A 60 10.84 -7.38 -16.52
N ILE A 61 11.59 -7.12 -15.44
CA ILE A 61 12.29 -8.18 -14.69
C ILE A 61 11.41 -9.34 -14.24
N PRO A 62 10.18 -9.15 -13.73
CA PRO A 62 9.32 -10.27 -13.34
C PRO A 62 9.08 -11.26 -14.48
N PHE A 63 8.88 -10.74 -15.69
CA PHE A 63 8.71 -11.53 -16.90
C PHE A 63 10.02 -12.19 -17.34
N LEU A 64 11.12 -11.44 -17.34
CA LEU A 64 12.44 -11.94 -17.73
C LEU A 64 12.92 -13.05 -16.79
N PHE A 65 12.74 -12.88 -15.47
CA PHE A 65 13.12 -13.89 -14.48
C PHE A 65 12.32 -15.17 -14.63
N GLN A 66 11.03 -15.08 -14.98
CA GLN A 66 10.18 -16.26 -15.20
C GLN A 66 10.64 -17.09 -16.41
N ARG A 67 11.20 -16.46 -17.44
CA ARG A 67 11.55 -17.13 -18.72
C ARG A 67 13.04 -17.37 -18.91
N ALA A 68 13.89 -16.61 -18.23
CA ALA A 68 15.34 -16.70 -18.30
C ALA A 68 15.95 -16.34 -16.94
N PRO A 69 15.73 -17.16 -15.89
CA PRO A 69 16.14 -16.84 -14.52
C PRO A 69 17.65 -16.68 -14.38
N GLY A 70 18.44 -17.60 -14.97
CA GLY A 70 19.91 -17.54 -14.93
C GLY A 70 20.45 -16.25 -15.54
N TRP A 71 20.01 -15.95 -16.77
CA TRP A 71 20.41 -14.72 -17.47
C TRP A 71 19.99 -13.46 -16.72
N THR A 72 18.74 -13.41 -16.22
CA THR A 72 18.23 -12.23 -15.50
C THR A 72 19.03 -12.00 -14.22
N LYS A 73 19.34 -13.07 -13.48
CA LYS A 73 20.15 -13.04 -12.26
C LYS A 73 21.56 -12.50 -12.52
N GLU A 74 22.18 -12.92 -13.61
CA GLU A 74 23.53 -12.50 -13.96
C GLU A 74 23.56 -11.05 -14.48
N LYS A 75 22.65 -10.70 -15.40
CA LYS A 75 22.77 -9.49 -16.22
C LYS A 75 21.96 -8.29 -15.74
N LEU A 76 20.86 -8.51 -15.03
CA LEU A 76 19.94 -7.41 -14.66
C LEU A 76 19.79 -7.21 -13.16
N ILE A 77 19.79 -8.27 -12.35
CA ILE A 77 19.66 -8.14 -10.88
C ILE A 77 20.74 -7.25 -10.27
N PRO A 78 22.03 -7.30 -10.67
CA PRO A 78 23.07 -6.43 -10.10
C PRO A 78 22.78 -4.92 -10.25
N MET A 79 21.98 -4.53 -11.24
CA MET A 79 21.61 -3.13 -11.46
C MET A 79 20.80 -2.55 -10.29
N PHE A 80 20.09 -3.38 -9.54
CA PHE A 80 19.21 -2.98 -8.43
C PHE A 80 19.92 -2.80 -7.09
N ASP A 81 21.18 -3.19 -7.02
CA ASP A 81 21.99 -3.08 -5.81
C ASP A 81 22.56 -1.66 -5.68
N TRP A 82 22.12 -0.97 -4.64
CA TRP A 82 22.53 0.39 -4.30
C TRP A 82 24.02 0.54 -4.00
N SER A 83 24.70 -0.56 -3.63
CA SER A 83 26.12 -0.56 -3.26
C SER A 83 27.03 -0.76 -4.46
N SER A 84 26.57 -1.51 -5.47
CA SER A 84 27.39 -1.89 -6.63
C SER A 84 27.01 -1.19 -7.93
N SER A 85 25.86 -0.53 -8.01
CA SER A 85 25.34 0.06 -9.23
C SER A 85 24.94 1.52 -9.05
N SER A 86 25.51 2.40 -9.87
CA SER A 86 25.04 3.80 -10.02
C SER A 86 23.63 3.89 -10.61
N ASP A 87 23.18 2.85 -11.31
CA ASP A 87 21.91 2.82 -12.04
C ASP A 87 20.74 2.35 -11.14
N ALA A 88 20.99 2.06 -9.85
CA ALA A 88 19.99 1.48 -8.95
C ALA A 88 18.74 2.34 -8.77
N ALA A 89 18.90 3.66 -8.64
CA ALA A 89 17.76 4.57 -8.53
C ALA A 89 16.84 4.47 -9.76
N ASP A 90 17.42 4.47 -10.96
CA ASP A 90 16.65 4.35 -12.21
C ASP A 90 16.06 2.96 -12.41
N ALA A 91 16.74 1.91 -11.96
CA ALA A 91 16.23 0.54 -11.99
C ALA A 91 14.98 0.40 -11.11
N TRP A 92 15.03 0.92 -9.87
CA TRP A 92 13.88 0.94 -8.96
C TRP A 92 12.78 1.89 -9.44
N GLY A 93 13.14 3.04 -10.01
CA GLY A 93 12.21 3.96 -10.65
C GLY A 93 11.48 3.33 -11.83
N ALA A 94 12.15 2.51 -12.65
CA ALA A 94 11.53 1.74 -13.73
C ALA A 94 10.67 0.57 -13.19
N ARG A 95 11.09 -0.03 -12.08
CA ARG A 95 10.43 -1.18 -11.47
C ARG A 95 9.00 -0.89 -11.02
N LYS A 96 8.65 0.36 -10.73
CA LYS A 96 7.26 0.75 -10.43
C LYS A 96 6.28 0.49 -11.59
N TYR A 97 6.79 0.41 -12.82
CA TYR A 97 6.02 0.09 -14.03
C TYR A 97 5.97 -1.41 -14.34
N SER A 98 6.54 -2.26 -13.48
CA SER A 98 6.36 -3.70 -13.60
C SER A 98 4.90 -4.11 -13.46
N SER A 99 4.50 -5.10 -14.26
CA SER A 99 3.15 -5.66 -14.26
C SER A 99 2.81 -6.47 -12.99
N TRP A 100 3.80 -7.00 -12.27
CA TRP A 100 3.62 -7.67 -10.97
C TRP A 100 4.92 -7.69 -10.14
N ILE A 101 4.84 -8.13 -8.88
CA ILE A 101 5.97 -8.17 -7.91
C ILE A 101 7.05 -9.19 -8.28
N GLY A 102 6.72 -10.20 -9.07
CA GLY A 102 7.59 -11.34 -9.36
C GLY A 102 7.34 -12.55 -8.47
N SER A 103 8.14 -13.60 -8.65
CA SER A 103 8.10 -14.78 -7.79
C SER A 103 8.73 -14.51 -6.42
N PRO A 104 8.46 -15.34 -5.40
CA PRO A 104 9.15 -15.30 -4.11
C PRO A 104 10.69 -15.34 -4.23
N GLU A 105 11.20 -16.14 -5.17
CA GLU A 105 12.63 -16.23 -5.45
C GLU A 105 13.20 -14.91 -5.97
N LEU A 106 12.55 -14.31 -6.96
CA LEU A 106 12.95 -13.01 -7.51
C LEU A 106 12.92 -11.93 -6.42
N PHE A 107 11.85 -11.88 -5.62
CA PHE A 107 11.78 -10.94 -4.51
C PHE A 107 12.90 -11.20 -3.49
N GLY A 108 13.21 -12.46 -3.20
CA GLY A 108 14.32 -12.85 -2.32
C GLY A 108 15.67 -12.30 -2.78
N LEU A 109 15.94 -12.34 -4.09
CA LEU A 109 17.16 -11.76 -4.68
C LEU A 109 17.22 -10.23 -4.54
N LEU A 110 16.07 -9.56 -4.57
CA LEU A 110 15.97 -8.11 -4.51
C LEU A 110 15.70 -7.56 -3.10
N LYS A 111 15.44 -8.43 -2.11
CA LYS A 111 14.88 -8.05 -0.81
C LYS A 111 15.76 -7.06 -0.06
N SER A 112 17.06 -7.34 0.03
CA SER A 112 18.00 -6.46 0.75
C SER A 112 17.97 -5.05 0.18
N SER A 113 18.09 -4.92 -1.15
CA SER A 113 18.02 -3.64 -1.87
C SER A 113 16.64 -2.98 -1.75
N PHE A 114 15.57 -3.76 -1.80
CA PHE A 114 14.19 -3.27 -1.61
C PHE A 114 14.00 -2.65 -0.23
N LEU A 115 14.45 -3.33 0.83
CA LEU A 115 14.32 -2.80 2.20
C LEU A 115 15.24 -1.59 2.42
N ALA A 116 16.45 -1.61 1.87
CA ALA A 116 17.42 -0.52 1.99
C ALA A 116 16.89 0.79 1.39
N MET A 117 16.07 0.73 0.33
CA MET A 117 15.46 1.90 -0.31
C MET A 117 14.77 2.83 0.70
N PHE A 118 14.06 2.27 1.69
CA PHE A 118 13.30 3.05 2.66
C PHE A 118 14.16 3.81 3.68
N GLU A 119 15.47 3.54 3.69
CA GLU A 119 16.43 4.21 4.55
C GLU A 119 17.18 5.31 3.81
N ARG A 120 17.05 5.37 2.48
CA ARG A 120 17.86 6.29 1.68
C ARG A 120 17.22 7.67 1.56
N PRO A 121 17.99 8.76 1.74
CA PRO A 121 17.48 10.12 1.61
C PRO A 121 17.22 10.54 0.16
N ASP A 122 17.83 9.86 -0.81
CA ASP A 122 17.73 10.16 -2.25
C ASP A 122 16.53 9.48 -2.93
N THR A 123 15.82 8.57 -2.24
CA THR A 123 14.65 7.91 -2.82
C THR A 123 13.46 8.87 -2.86
N PRO A 124 12.84 9.08 -4.03
CA PRO A 124 11.66 9.93 -4.15
C PRO A 124 10.50 9.45 -3.26
N GLY A 125 9.81 10.39 -2.62
CA GLY A 125 8.69 10.06 -1.72
C GLY A 125 7.52 9.33 -2.39
N GLU A 126 7.33 9.49 -3.70
CA GLU A 126 6.35 8.74 -4.48
C GLU A 126 6.75 7.26 -4.64
N GLU A 127 8.03 6.98 -4.85
CA GLU A 127 8.55 5.61 -4.92
C GLU A 127 8.41 4.92 -3.58
N LEU A 128 8.77 5.59 -2.48
CA LEU A 128 8.53 5.08 -1.12
C LEU A 128 7.05 4.75 -0.88
N ARG A 129 6.14 5.62 -1.33
CA ARG A 129 4.69 5.37 -1.23
C ARG A 129 4.28 4.13 -2.02
N PHE A 130 4.76 3.99 -3.25
CA PHE A 130 4.44 2.86 -4.13
C PHE A 130 5.00 1.53 -3.59
N PHE A 131 6.26 1.51 -3.16
CA PHE A 131 6.88 0.30 -2.64
C PHE A 131 6.40 -0.06 -1.23
N ALA A 132 5.92 0.91 -0.44
CA ALA A 132 5.25 0.61 0.83
C ALA A 132 3.95 -0.18 0.62
N ASP A 133 3.23 0.08 -0.48
CA ASP A 133 2.04 -0.67 -0.85
C ASP A 133 2.38 -2.15 -1.19
N TRP A 134 3.57 -2.42 -1.73
CA TRP A 134 4.05 -3.78 -1.97
C TRP A 134 4.29 -4.56 -0.68
N LEU A 135 4.73 -3.92 0.40
CA LEU A 135 4.85 -4.57 1.71
C LEU A 135 3.51 -5.18 2.12
N GLY A 136 2.45 -4.39 2.01
CA GLY A 136 1.09 -4.84 2.31
C GLY A 136 0.63 -5.97 1.40
N ALA A 137 0.86 -5.84 0.09
CA ALA A 137 0.48 -6.86 -0.89
C ALA A 137 1.19 -8.20 -0.65
N ILE A 138 2.49 -8.17 -0.36
CA ILE A 138 3.29 -9.36 -0.08
C ILE A 138 2.82 -10.05 1.20
N LEU A 139 2.62 -9.29 2.28
CA LEU A 139 2.18 -9.85 3.56
C LEU A 139 0.78 -10.47 3.45
N LEU A 140 -0.14 -9.80 2.76
CA LEU A 140 -1.47 -10.34 2.48
C LEU A 140 -1.41 -11.61 1.63
N ALA A 141 -0.57 -11.65 0.59
CA ALA A 141 -0.38 -12.84 -0.23
C ALA A 141 0.23 -14.01 0.58
N ASN A 142 1.12 -13.72 1.53
CA ASN A 142 1.67 -14.72 2.42
C ASN A 142 0.61 -15.29 3.38
N GLU A 143 -0.24 -14.46 3.97
CA GLU A 143 -1.32 -14.91 4.86
C GLU A 143 -2.43 -15.67 4.11
N LYS A 144 -2.87 -15.16 2.94
CA LYS A 144 -4.01 -15.71 2.20
C LYS A 144 -3.64 -16.92 1.34
N ASP A 145 -2.59 -16.77 0.54
CA ASP A 145 -2.26 -17.70 -0.55
C ASP A 145 -1.05 -18.57 -0.20
N ARG A 146 -0.44 -18.38 0.98
CA ARG A 146 0.83 -19.01 1.36
C ARG A 146 1.89 -18.80 0.28
N ALA A 147 1.92 -17.60 -0.30
CA ALA A 147 2.73 -17.28 -1.46
C ALA A 147 4.23 -17.49 -1.23
N GLY A 148 4.70 -17.47 0.02
CA GLY A 148 6.07 -17.85 0.38
C GLY A 148 7.11 -16.76 0.11
N PHE A 149 6.68 -15.50 -0.05
CA PHE A 149 7.62 -14.39 -0.18
C PHE A 149 8.47 -14.24 1.09
N PRO A 150 9.79 -14.08 0.98
CA PRO A 150 10.70 -14.03 2.13
C PRO A 150 10.69 -12.67 2.86
N LEU A 151 9.52 -12.07 3.09
CA LEU A 151 9.33 -10.83 3.85
C LEU A 151 8.68 -11.15 5.20
N THR A 152 9.39 -10.87 6.29
CA THR A 152 8.85 -11.04 7.64
C THR A 152 8.05 -9.80 8.09
N PRO A 153 7.05 -9.96 8.97
CA PRO A 153 6.35 -8.81 9.53
C PRO A 153 7.26 -7.85 10.31
N ALA A 154 8.33 -8.36 10.94
CA ALA A 154 9.29 -7.54 11.67
C ALA A 154 10.10 -6.62 10.74
N GLU A 155 10.57 -7.15 9.61
CA GLU A 155 11.24 -6.34 8.56
C GLU A 155 10.28 -5.27 8.02
N ALA A 156 9.04 -5.65 7.69
CA ALA A 156 8.04 -4.69 7.20
C ALA A 156 7.72 -3.61 8.23
N ARG A 157 7.55 -3.96 9.51
CA ARG A 157 7.33 -3.00 10.61
C ARG A 157 8.52 -2.04 10.73
N SER A 158 9.75 -2.54 10.68
CA SER A 158 10.96 -1.72 10.76
C SER A 158 11.02 -0.70 9.62
N VAL A 159 10.69 -1.12 8.41
CA VAL A 159 10.60 -0.23 7.24
C VAL A 159 9.51 0.82 7.42
N LEU A 160 8.30 0.42 7.80
CA LEU A 160 7.16 1.33 7.96
C LEU A 160 7.42 2.39 9.04
N ARG A 161 8.06 2.00 10.15
CA ARG A 161 8.47 2.92 11.21
C ARG A 161 9.41 4.01 10.72
N ARG A 162 10.33 3.67 9.81
CA ARG A 162 11.33 4.60 9.26
C ARG A 162 10.78 5.46 8.14
N ALA A 163 9.98 4.88 7.25
CA ALA A 163 9.36 5.60 6.14
C ALA A 163 8.23 6.55 6.58
N GLY A 164 7.71 6.36 7.80
CA GLY A 164 6.80 7.31 8.46
C GLY A 164 5.36 7.28 7.92
N PRO A 165 4.57 8.33 8.21
CA PRO A 165 3.13 8.34 7.97
C PRO A 165 2.70 8.03 6.53
N ARG A 166 3.46 8.48 5.52
CA ARG A 166 3.12 8.24 4.10
C ARG A 166 3.10 6.75 3.74
N ALA A 167 4.06 5.98 4.24
CA ALA A 167 4.13 4.54 4.03
C ALA A 167 3.03 3.79 4.80
N LEU A 168 2.71 4.26 6.01
CA LEU A 168 1.57 3.74 6.79
C LEU A 168 0.23 3.98 6.09
N THR A 169 0.04 5.15 5.47
CA THR A 169 -1.13 5.44 4.63
C THR A 169 -1.22 4.45 3.46
N SER A 170 -0.10 4.13 2.80
CA SER A 170 -0.07 3.12 1.72
C SER A 170 -0.46 1.73 2.23
N LEU A 171 0.11 1.29 3.36
CA LEU A 171 -0.25 0.00 3.96
C LEU A 171 -1.75 -0.04 4.28
N ALA A 172 -2.27 0.96 4.99
CA ALA A 172 -3.69 1.02 5.34
C ALA A 172 -4.59 1.02 4.10
N HIS A 173 -4.19 1.74 3.04
CA HIS A 173 -4.90 1.71 1.78
C HIS A 173 -4.92 0.32 1.14
N ARG A 174 -3.79 -0.39 1.13
CA ARG A 174 -3.71 -1.76 0.61
C ARG A 174 -4.60 -2.72 1.39
N LEU A 175 -4.65 -2.59 2.72
CA LEU A 175 -5.55 -3.37 3.58
C LEU A 175 -7.03 -3.05 3.32
N ALA A 176 -7.37 -1.79 3.06
CA ALA A 176 -8.73 -1.39 2.71
C ALA A 176 -9.16 -2.01 1.36
N ILE A 177 -8.31 -1.93 0.33
CA ILE A 177 -8.55 -2.57 -0.97
C ILE A 177 -8.79 -4.08 -0.81
N GLU A 178 -8.01 -4.75 0.04
CA GLU A 178 -8.17 -6.19 0.27
C GLU A 178 -9.54 -6.53 0.90
N MET A 179 -10.04 -5.68 1.80
CA MET A 179 -11.38 -5.84 2.38
C MET A 179 -12.49 -5.50 1.37
N GLU A 180 -12.29 -4.48 0.54
CA GLU A 180 -13.24 -4.08 -0.52
C GLU A 180 -13.37 -5.17 -1.59
N ALA A 181 -12.29 -5.85 -1.93
CA ALA A 181 -12.26 -6.93 -2.92
C ALA A 181 -12.95 -8.22 -2.43
N ALA A 182 -13.16 -8.38 -1.12
CA ALA A 182 -13.87 -9.53 -0.57
C ALA A 182 -15.39 -9.38 -0.70
N LYS A 183 -16.06 -10.45 -1.11
CA LYS A 183 -17.53 -10.51 -1.10
C LYS A 183 -18.06 -10.45 0.32
N SER A 184 -19.29 -9.97 0.50
CA SER A 184 -19.91 -9.75 1.81
C SER A 184 -19.78 -10.97 2.75
N GLU A 185 -20.07 -12.16 2.25
CA GLU A 185 -20.00 -13.43 3.00
C GLU A 185 -18.56 -13.85 3.38
N GLU A 186 -17.54 -13.30 2.70
CA GLU A 186 -16.14 -13.61 2.96
C GLU A 186 -15.46 -12.60 3.87
N LYS A 187 -16.08 -11.44 4.14
CA LYS A 187 -15.42 -10.33 4.86
C LYS A 187 -14.95 -10.70 6.25
N VAL A 188 -15.75 -11.46 7.02
CA VAL A 188 -15.36 -11.96 8.35
C VAL A 188 -14.12 -12.85 8.27
N LYS A 189 -14.10 -13.77 7.31
CA LYS A 189 -12.94 -14.66 7.10
C LYS A 189 -11.72 -13.84 6.66
N ARG A 190 -11.88 -12.94 5.68
CA ARG A 190 -10.81 -12.09 5.15
C ARG A 190 -10.17 -11.23 6.24
N TRP A 191 -10.99 -10.63 7.10
CA TRP A 191 -10.53 -9.87 8.26
C TRP A 191 -9.70 -10.74 9.20
N ARG A 192 -10.25 -11.88 9.65
CA ARG A 192 -9.65 -12.71 10.68
C ARG A 192 -8.38 -13.45 10.22
N THR A 193 -8.32 -13.86 8.96
CA THR A 193 -7.22 -14.71 8.46
C THR A 193 -6.16 -13.95 7.66
N ALA A 194 -6.39 -12.70 7.27
CA ALA A 194 -5.42 -11.94 6.49
C ALA A 194 -5.22 -10.52 7.01
N VAL A 195 -6.26 -9.69 7.01
CA VAL A 195 -6.09 -8.25 7.28
C VAL A 195 -5.74 -7.96 8.73
N ALA A 196 -6.43 -8.56 9.70
CA ALA A 196 -6.14 -8.36 11.12
C ALA A 196 -4.77 -8.92 11.54
N PRO A 197 -4.35 -10.14 11.12
CA PRO A 197 -2.98 -10.63 11.35
C PRO A 197 -1.91 -9.68 10.80
N VAL A 198 -2.03 -9.25 9.54
CA VAL A 198 -1.06 -8.31 8.93
C VAL A 198 -1.03 -7.01 9.72
N PHE A 199 -2.17 -6.40 9.99
CA PHE A 199 -2.26 -5.15 10.74
C PHE A 199 -1.59 -5.25 12.13
N LYS A 200 -1.93 -6.28 12.92
CA LYS A 200 -1.32 -6.52 14.25
C LYS A 200 0.20 -6.71 14.16
N ALA A 201 0.66 -7.42 13.13
CA ALA A 201 2.06 -7.77 12.99
C ALA A 201 2.91 -6.59 12.47
N THR A 202 2.34 -5.64 11.71
CA THR A 202 3.14 -4.57 11.09
C THR A 202 2.83 -3.16 11.53
N TRP A 203 1.62 -2.87 12.02
CA TRP A 203 1.27 -1.51 12.41
C TRP A 203 2.07 -1.07 13.65
N PRO A 204 2.75 0.09 13.61
CA PRO A 204 3.55 0.55 14.73
C PRO A 204 2.69 1.02 15.90
N LEU A 205 3.18 0.74 17.12
CA LEU A 205 2.54 1.17 18.37
C LEU A 205 3.06 2.53 18.85
N ASP A 206 4.10 3.06 18.22
CA ASP A 206 4.74 4.31 18.60
C ASP A 206 3.75 5.49 18.44
N VAL A 207 3.60 6.28 19.51
CA VAL A 207 2.62 7.38 19.54
C VAL A 207 2.92 8.42 18.46
N ASP A 208 4.20 8.71 18.20
CA ASP A 208 4.63 9.71 17.22
C ASP A 208 4.30 9.33 15.76
N LEU A 209 4.06 8.04 15.50
CA LEU A 209 3.66 7.54 14.18
C LEU A 209 2.13 7.48 14.01
N GLN A 210 1.38 7.59 15.10
CA GLN A 210 -0.07 7.67 15.07
C GLN A 210 -0.43 9.12 14.78
N THR A 211 -0.70 9.41 13.50
CA THR A 211 -0.96 10.77 13.01
C THR A 211 -2.30 10.85 12.29
N PRO A 212 -2.92 12.04 12.18
CA PRO A 212 -4.17 12.21 11.44
C PRO A 212 -4.06 11.79 9.96
N ALA A 213 -2.86 11.80 9.38
CA ALA A 213 -2.62 11.44 7.98
C ALA A 213 -3.00 9.98 7.62
N THR A 214 -3.10 9.10 8.61
CA THR A 214 -3.54 7.71 8.41
C THR A 214 -5.02 7.48 8.69
N THR A 215 -5.69 8.41 9.39
CA THR A 215 -7.07 8.27 9.89
C THR A 215 -8.04 7.91 8.79
N PHE A 216 -8.10 8.69 7.71
CA PHE A 216 -8.99 8.42 6.58
C PHE A 216 -8.85 6.98 6.05
N LYS A 217 -7.60 6.50 5.86
CA LYS A 217 -7.35 5.14 5.35
C LYS A 217 -7.70 4.05 6.37
N LEU A 218 -7.47 4.27 7.65
CA LEU A 218 -7.91 3.36 8.70
C LEU A 218 -9.45 3.24 8.74
N VAL A 219 -10.16 4.36 8.57
CA VAL A 219 -11.62 4.36 8.48
C VAL A 219 -12.11 3.68 7.19
N GLN A 220 -11.39 3.76 6.08
CA GLN A 220 -11.72 3.00 4.87
C GLN A 220 -11.65 1.48 5.11
N ILE A 221 -10.69 0.98 5.90
CA ILE A 221 -10.67 -0.45 6.30
C ILE A 221 -11.96 -0.81 7.05
N LEU A 222 -12.38 0.03 8.00
CA LEU A 222 -13.60 -0.18 8.79
C LEU A 222 -14.86 -0.14 7.92
N SER A 223 -14.96 0.84 7.01
CA SER A 223 -16.05 0.94 6.04
C SER A 223 -16.20 -0.34 5.24
N ALA A 224 -15.07 -0.91 4.81
CA ALA A 224 -15.01 -2.12 4.01
C ALA A 224 -15.21 -3.41 4.82
N ALA A 225 -15.32 -3.38 6.15
CA ALA A 225 -15.25 -4.57 7.01
C ALA A 225 -16.47 -5.50 6.95
N GLY A 226 -17.64 -5.02 6.50
CA GLY A 226 -18.89 -5.78 6.51
C GLY A 226 -19.24 -6.26 7.92
N ASP A 227 -19.69 -7.50 8.04
CA ASP A 227 -20.01 -8.12 9.33
C ASP A 227 -18.80 -8.28 10.25
N ALA A 228 -17.57 -8.06 9.76
CA ALA A 228 -16.36 -8.00 10.58
C ALA A 228 -16.18 -6.65 11.30
N PHE A 229 -17.05 -5.66 11.04
CA PHE A 229 -16.93 -4.30 11.57
C PHE A 229 -16.69 -4.23 13.09
N PRO A 230 -17.46 -4.90 13.97
CA PRO A 230 -17.20 -4.80 15.42
C PRO A 230 -15.79 -5.29 15.80
N ASP A 231 -15.36 -6.45 15.31
CA ASP A 231 -14.01 -6.98 15.54
C ASP A 231 -12.93 -6.03 14.98
N ALA A 232 -13.21 -5.37 13.86
CA ALA A 232 -12.27 -4.47 13.21
C ALA A 232 -12.16 -3.12 13.92
N ALA A 233 -13.29 -2.58 14.38
CA ALA A 233 -13.37 -1.34 15.13
C ALA A 233 -12.57 -1.43 16.42
N ASP A 234 -12.73 -2.51 17.18
CA ASP A 234 -11.99 -2.73 18.43
C ASP A 234 -10.46 -2.74 18.22
N LEU A 235 -10.01 -3.24 17.06
CA LEU A 235 -8.58 -3.26 16.72
C LEU A 235 -8.06 -1.91 16.21
N ILE A 236 -8.82 -1.21 15.35
CA ILE A 236 -8.32 -0.06 14.59
C ILE A 236 -8.54 1.27 15.33
N ILE A 237 -9.67 1.45 16.02
CA ILE A 237 -10.02 2.72 16.68
C ILE A 237 -8.90 3.26 17.59
N PRO A 238 -8.15 2.43 18.36
CA PRO A 238 -7.06 2.94 19.20
C PRO A 238 -5.96 3.70 18.44
N PHE A 239 -5.79 3.43 17.14
CA PHE A 239 -4.77 4.05 16.28
C PHE A 239 -5.28 5.27 15.52
N ILE A 240 -6.57 5.57 15.61
CA ILE A 240 -7.17 6.74 14.97
C ILE A 240 -6.74 7.99 15.72
N ARG A 241 -6.46 9.05 14.97
CA ARG A 241 -6.18 10.37 15.52
C ARG A 241 -7.11 11.42 14.93
N PRO A 242 -7.54 12.41 15.73
CA PRO A 242 -8.45 13.44 15.26
C PRO A 242 -7.88 14.20 14.06
N GLU A 243 -8.69 14.42 13.04
CA GLU A 243 -8.33 15.27 11.90
C GLU A 243 -8.40 16.74 12.31
N ARG A 244 -7.33 17.50 12.02
CA ARG A 244 -7.22 18.92 12.39
C ARG A 244 -7.48 19.89 11.25
N ASP A 245 -7.53 19.39 10.01
CA ASP A 245 -7.71 20.20 8.80
C ASP A 245 -9.18 20.22 8.37
N GLU A 246 -9.59 21.33 7.76
CA GLU A 246 -10.96 21.75 7.41
C GLU A 246 -11.74 20.80 6.46
N GLY A 247 -11.13 19.68 6.04
CA GLY A 247 -11.68 18.77 5.04
C GLY A 247 -12.73 17.78 5.55
N HIS A 248 -12.72 17.41 6.84
CA HIS A 248 -13.60 16.42 7.52
C HIS A 248 -14.22 15.30 6.65
N THR A 249 -13.48 14.80 5.66
CA THR A 249 -13.97 13.80 4.70
C THR A 249 -14.20 12.46 5.40
N THR A 250 -13.49 12.20 6.49
CA THR A 250 -13.66 11.00 7.30
C THR A 250 -15.03 10.97 7.99
N VAL A 251 -15.49 12.08 8.58
CA VAL A 251 -16.81 12.12 9.23
C VAL A 251 -17.94 11.99 8.21
N TYR A 252 -17.80 12.62 7.05
CA TYR A 252 -18.70 12.40 5.93
C TYR A 252 -18.73 10.92 5.50
N SER A 253 -17.56 10.28 5.39
CA SER A 253 -17.46 8.86 5.07
C SER A 253 -18.14 7.98 6.12
N ILE A 254 -17.99 8.28 7.42
CA ILE A 254 -18.66 7.54 8.50
C ILE A 254 -20.17 7.73 8.41
N ALA A 255 -20.65 8.97 8.19
CA ALA A 255 -22.07 9.25 7.98
C ALA A 255 -22.67 8.44 6.81
N GLY A 256 -21.85 8.08 5.83
CA GLY A 256 -22.20 7.23 4.68
C GLY A 256 -22.12 5.72 4.93
N PHE A 257 -21.76 5.25 6.13
CA PHE A 257 -21.67 3.82 6.42
C PHE A 257 -23.00 3.09 6.23
N PRO A 258 -22.96 1.77 5.93
CA PRO A 258 -24.15 0.93 5.87
C PRO A 258 -24.98 1.04 7.14
N LYS A 259 -26.31 1.05 7.01
CA LYS A 259 -27.23 1.18 8.15
C LYS A 259 -27.02 0.07 9.17
N GLU A 260 -26.61 -1.10 8.69
CA GLU A 260 -26.32 -2.30 9.47
C GLU A 260 -25.24 -2.05 10.53
N TYR A 261 -24.26 -1.18 10.26
CA TYR A 261 -23.22 -0.88 11.26
C TYR A 261 -23.80 -0.08 12.43
N TYR A 262 -24.72 0.85 12.15
CA TYR A 262 -25.42 1.62 13.17
C TYR A 262 -26.36 0.77 14.02
N THR A 263 -26.93 -0.31 13.46
CA THR A 263 -27.84 -1.20 14.19
C THR A 263 -27.12 -2.29 14.97
N THR A 264 -26.08 -2.88 14.39
CA THR A 264 -25.36 -4.01 15.00
C THR A 264 -24.26 -3.56 15.96
N SER A 265 -23.61 -2.43 15.69
CA SER A 265 -22.44 -1.94 16.43
C SER A 265 -22.51 -0.44 16.75
N PRO A 266 -23.63 0.07 17.31
CA PRO A 266 -23.83 1.51 17.54
C PRO A 266 -22.78 2.12 18.46
N GLN A 267 -22.29 1.36 19.46
CA GLN A 267 -21.26 1.82 20.38
C GLN A 267 -19.92 2.04 19.67
N GLN A 268 -19.49 1.10 18.83
CA GLN A 268 -18.26 1.22 18.05
C GLN A 268 -18.34 2.37 17.04
N VAL A 269 -19.49 2.62 16.41
CA VAL A 269 -19.68 3.78 15.53
C VAL A 269 -19.57 5.09 16.31
N LEU A 270 -20.14 5.17 17.51
CA LEU A 270 -19.98 6.34 18.39
C LEU A 270 -18.52 6.54 18.79
N ASP A 271 -17.82 5.47 19.18
CA ASP A 271 -16.41 5.53 19.57
C ASP A 271 -15.50 5.95 18.41
N LEU A 272 -15.81 5.48 17.20
CA LEU A 272 -15.15 5.92 15.98
C LEU A 272 -15.34 7.42 15.71
N LEU A 273 -16.58 7.93 15.84
CA LEU A 273 -16.85 9.37 15.69
C LEU A 273 -16.08 10.19 16.72
N VAL A 274 -16.04 9.75 17.98
CA VAL A 274 -15.25 10.40 19.04
C VAL A 274 -13.77 10.43 18.66
N ALA A 275 -13.22 9.32 18.19
CA ALA A 275 -11.80 9.23 17.83
C ALA A 275 -11.41 10.12 16.64
N VAL A 276 -12.30 10.26 15.65
CA VAL A 276 -12.06 11.09 14.44
C VAL A 276 -12.28 12.58 14.72
N VAL A 277 -13.30 12.94 15.52
CA VAL A 277 -13.61 14.34 15.82
C VAL A 277 -12.66 14.93 16.86
N GLY A 278 -12.32 14.17 17.90
CA GLY A 278 -11.48 14.65 19.00
C GLY A 278 -12.02 15.94 19.62
N GLU A 279 -11.15 16.96 19.71
CA GLU A 279 -11.45 18.29 20.26
C GLU A 279 -11.68 19.34 19.16
N ALA A 280 -12.28 18.96 18.02
CA ALA A 280 -12.56 19.89 16.93
C ALA A 280 -13.43 21.07 17.41
N PRO A 281 -13.21 22.30 16.87
CA PRO A 281 -14.04 23.45 17.18
C PRO A 281 -15.53 23.20 16.89
N VAL A 282 -16.40 23.84 17.67
CA VAL A 282 -17.86 23.75 17.49
C VAL A 282 -18.24 24.21 16.09
N GLY A 283 -19.11 23.45 15.42
CA GLY A 283 -19.63 23.78 14.09
C GLY A 283 -18.65 23.53 12.93
N SER A 284 -17.44 23.04 13.21
CA SER A 284 -16.43 22.78 12.17
C SER A 284 -16.62 21.46 11.42
N VAL A 285 -17.31 20.48 12.02
CA VAL A 285 -17.38 19.12 11.48
C VAL A 285 -18.64 18.90 10.64
N PHE A 286 -18.49 18.95 9.32
CA PHE A 286 -19.56 18.66 8.37
C PHE A 286 -20.08 17.22 8.50
N SER A 287 -21.39 17.03 8.29
CA SER A 287 -22.11 15.73 8.37
C SER A 287 -22.11 15.01 9.73
N LEU A 288 -21.50 15.56 10.78
CA LEU A 288 -21.55 14.97 12.13
C LEU A 288 -23.00 14.85 12.64
N SER A 289 -23.82 15.86 12.41
CA SER A 289 -25.25 15.85 12.75
C SER A 289 -26.02 14.70 12.08
N THR A 290 -25.65 14.35 10.84
CA THR A 290 -26.27 13.24 10.11
C THR A 290 -25.93 11.89 10.75
N ALA A 291 -24.66 11.67 11.08
CA ALA A 291 -24.23 10.43 11.74
C ALA A 291 -24.85 10.30 13.15
N LEU A 292 -24.90 11.38 13.93
CA LEU A 292 -25.50 11.39 15.26
C LEU A 292 -27.01 11.17 15.22
N THR A 293 -27.71 11.73 14.23
CA THR A 293 -29.15 11.48 14.05
C THR A 293 -29.43 10.01 13.81
N ARG A 294 -28.68 9.37 12.90
CA ARG A 294 -28.80 7.92 12.64
C ARG A 294 -28.54 7.09 13.90
N LEU A 295 -27.52 7.44 14.68
CA LEU A 295 -27.23 6.77 15.95
C LEU A 295 -28.37 6.92 16.96
N ARG A 296 -28.93 8.13 17.10
CA ARG A 296 -30.05 8.39 18.01
C ARG A 296 -31.29 7.60 17.62
N ASP A 297 -31.58 7.49 16.34
CA ASP A 297 -32.79 6.81 15.85
C ASP A 297 -32.73 5.30 16.11
N VAL A 298 -31.52 4.72 16.07
CA VAL A 298 -31.30 3.27 16.20
C VAL A 298 -30.93 2.85 17.63
N ALA A 299 -30.21 3.70 18.37
CA ALA A 299 -29.76 3.46 19.74
C ALA A 299 -30.00 4.70 20.62
N PRO A 300 -31.26 5.00 21.00
CA PRO A 300 -31.61 6.20 21.78
C PRO A 300 -30.91 6.29 23.13
N ASN A 301 -30.55 5.14 23.72
CA ASN A 301 -29.79 5.06 24.96
C ASN A 301 -28.38 5.67 24.85
N LEU A 302 -27.77 5.69 23.65
CA LEU A 302 -26.49 6.35 23.46
C LEU A 302 -26.60 7.86 23.49
N ALA A 303 -27.78 8.42 23.17
CA ALA A 303 -28.00 9.86 23.17
C ALA A 303 -27.80 10.49 24.55
N THR A 304 -28.01 9.75 25.65
CA THR A 304 -27.80 10.26 27.01
C THR A 304 -26.34 10.18 27.47
N THR A 305 -25.46 9.55 26.69
CA THR A 305 -24.05 9.40 27.05
C THR A 305 -23.28 10.71 26.89
N ARG A 306 -22.30 10.93 27.76
CA ARG A 306 -21.42 12.11 27.68
C ARG A 306 -20.70 12.22 26.33
N LYS A 307 -20.28 11.09 25.75
CA LYS A 307 -19.64 11.02 24.42
C LYS A 307 -20.55 11.61 23.34
N PHE A 308 -21.80 11.16 23.29
CA PHE A 308 -22.77 11.64 22.31
C PHE A 308 -23.08 13.13 22.49
N GLN A 309 -23.30 13.57 23.73
CA GLN A 309 -23.60 14.97 24.04
C GLN A 309 -22.45 15.92 23.66
N ASN A 310 -21.20 15.51 23.91
CA ASN A 310 -20.03 16.28 23.48
C ASN A 310 -19.96 16.43 21.95
N LEU A 311 -20.21 15.35 21.20
CA LEU A 311 -20.24 15.42 19.73
C LEU A 311 -21.41 16.24 19.21
N LEU A 312 -22.57 16.19 19.87
CA LEU A 312 -23.73 17.00 19.51
C LEU A 312 -23.45 18.49 19.65
N ASN A 313 -22.77 18.88 20.74
CA ASN A 313 -22.29 20.24 20.92
C ASN A 313 -21.29 20.62 19.82
N ALA A 314 -20.33 19.76 19.50
CA ALA A 314 -19.37 20.00 18.41
C ALA A 314 -20.04 20.09 17.02
N ALA A 315 -21.18 19.43 16.81
CA ALA A 315 -21.94 19.47 15.55
C ALA A 315 -22.82 20.72 15.38
N SER A 316 -23.00 21.52 16.45
CA SER A 316 -23.91 22.65 16.44
C SER A 316 -23.25 23.84 15.73
N PRO A 317 -23.91 24.53 14.78
CA PRO A 317 -23.31 25.68 14.10
C PRO A 317 -23.00 26.79 15.09
N HIS A 318 -21.94 27.55 14.84
CA HIS A 318 -21.67 28.79 15.58
C HIS A 318 -22.91 29.69 15.54
N VAL A 319 -23.44 30.04 16.71
CA VAL A 319 -24.46 31.08 16.89
C VAL A 319 -23.82 32.45 16.69
#